data_AF-A0A2U3RFW7-F1
#
_entry.id   AF-A0A2U3RFW7-F1
#
_cell.length_a   1.000
_cell.length_b   1.000
_cell.length_c   1.000
_cell.angle_alpha   90.00
_cell.angle_beta   90.00
_cell.angle_gamma   90.00
#
_symmetry.space_group_name_H-M   'P 1'
#
loop_
_entity.id
_entity.type
_entity.pdbx_description
1 polymer ?
#
loop_
_entity_poly.entity_id
_entity_poly.type
_entity_poly.pdbx_seq_one_letter_code
_entity_poly.pdbx_strand_id
1 'polypeptide(L)' 'MVDILRKADSLKKSKDGRKNKLNLEEQLLMVLEYLREYRTYFHIGQNYWISESSAYKRQIRISGNMKCRE' A
#
# COMPACT_ATOMS: atom_id res chain seq x y z
N MET A 1 12.66 -4.06 -1.93
CA MET A 1 11.18 -4.21 -1.89
C MET A 1 10.46 -3.08 -2.62
N VAL A 2 10.84 -1.81 -2.41
CA VAL A 2 10.23 -0.66 -3.10
C VAL A 2 10.35 -0.75 -4.63
N ASP A 3 11.46 -1.27 -5.18
CA ASP A 3 11.61 -1.46 -6.64
C ASP A 3 10.59 -2.43 -7.25
N ILE A 4 10.19 -3.46 -6.49
CA ILE A 4 9.15 -4.41 -6.92
C ILE A 4 7.82 -3.67 -7.04
N LEU A 5 7.51 -2.85 -6.03
CA LEU A 5 6.31 -2.03 -6.03
C LEU A 5 6.34 -0.97 -7.14
N ARG A 6 7.49 -0.36 -7.41
CA ARG A 6 7.67 0.60 -8.50
C ARG A 6 7.42 -0.05 -9.86
N LYS A 7 7.92 -1.26 -10.07
CA LYS A 7 7.67 -2.04 -11.29
C LYS A 7 6.19 -2.39 -11.43
N ALA A 8 5.54 -2.84 -10.36
CA ALA A 8 4.11 -3.14 -10.33
C ALA A 8 3.24 -1.89 -10.57
N ASP A 9 3.59 -0.75 -9.97
CA ASP A 9 2.84 0.51 -10.12
C ASP A 9 3.02 1.07 -11.54
N SER A 10 4.18 0.89 -12.17
CA SER A 10 4.39 1.27 -13.58
C SER A 10 3.52 0.47 -14.55
N LEU A 11 3.38 -0.84 -14.33
CA LEU A 11 2.49 -1.73 -15.09
C LEU A 11 1.01 -1.42 -14.86
N LYS A 12 0.66 -0.90 -13.69
CA LYS A 12 -0.72 -0.60 -13.32
C LYS A 12 -1.14 0.80 -13.78
N LYS A 13 -0.24 1.78 -13.74
CA LYS A 13 -0.45 3.15 -14.24
C LYS A 13 -0.67 3.22 -15.74
N SER A 14 -0.18 2.25 -16.52
CA SER A 14 -0.54 2.17 -17.94
C SER A 14 -2.00 1.76 -18.16
N LYS A 15 -2.63 1.12 -17.17
CA LYS A 15 -4.03 0.67 -17.20
C LYS A 15 -4.98 1.58 -16.40
N ASP A 16 -4.46 2.26 -15.37
CA ASP A 16 -5.23 3.05 -14.41
C ASP A 16 -4.75 4.51 -14.40
N GLY A 17 -5.67 5.44 -14.68
CA GLY A 17 -5.37 6.87 -14.75
C GLY A 17 -5.36 7.59 -13.40
N ARG A 18 -5.66 6.93 -12.27
CA ARG A 18 -5.85 7.60 -10.99
C ARG A 18 -4.52 7.76 -10.25
N LYS A 19 -4.15 9.01 -9.98
CA LYS A 19 -2.99 9.33 -9.14
C LYS A 19 -3.25 8.90 -7.69
N ASN A 20 -2.36 8.10 -7.14
CA ASN A 20 -2.38 7.75 -5.72
C ASN A 20 -2.04 8.99 -4.86
N LYS A 21 -2.81 9.22 -3.80
CA LYS A 21 -2.62 10.36 -2.87
C LYS A 21 -1.36 10.26 -1.99
N LEU A 22 -0.73 9.09 -1.92
CA LEU A 22 0.37 8.79 -1.01
C LEU A 22 1.46 8.04 -1.78
N ASN A 23 2.71 8.23 -1.35
CA ASN A 23 3.89 7.66 -1.97
C ASN A 23 3.95 6.14 -1.78
N LEU A 24 4.68 5.45 -2.67
CA LEU A 24 4.88 3.99 -2.59
C LEU A 24 5.61 3.58 -1.31
N GLU A 25 6.50 4.41 -0.81
CA GLU A 25 7.23 4.17 0.44
C GLU A 25 6.30 4.26 1.65
N GLU A 26 5.44 5.28 1.71
CA GLU A 26 4.41 5.40 2.76
C GLU A 26 3.43 4.23 2.73
N GLN A 27 3.08 3.74 1.53
CA GLN A 27 2.27 2.52 1.38
C GLN A 27 2.92 1.30 2.00
N LEU A 28 4.22 1.14 1.77
CA LEU A 28 4.97 0.01 2.30
C LEU A 28 5.13 0.13 3.81
N LEU A 29 5.45 1.33 4.31
CA LEU A 29 5.61 1.59 5.74
C LEU A 29 4.32 1.28 6.51
N MET A 30 3.18 1.72 5.97
CA MET A 30 1.86 1.42 6.51
C MET A 30 1.61 -0.09 6.70
N VAL A 31 2.03 -0.92 5.75
CA VAL A 31 1.87 -2.39 5.82
C VAL A 31 2.85 -3.00 6.82
N LEU A 32 4.07 -2.47 6.90
CA LEU A 32 5.06 -2.94 7.86
C LEU A 32 4.67 -2.63 9.30
N GLU A 33 4.10 -1.45 9.58
CA GLU A 33 3.53 -1.13 10.90
C GLU A 33 2.40 -2.09 11.28
N TYR A 34 1.53 -2.43 10.33
CA TYR A 34 0.50 -3.45 10.54
C TYR A 34 1.10 -4.83 10.86
N LEU A 35 2.11 -5.28 10.11
CA LEU A 35 2.71 -6.60 10.31
C LEU A 35 3.53 -6.70 11.61
N ARG A 36 4.15 -5.62 12.04
CA ARG A 36 5.07 -5.61 13.18
C ARG A 36 4.39 -5.32 14.51
N GLU A 37 3.42 -4.40 14.54
CA GLU A 37 2.72 -3.98 15.76
C GLU A 37 1.24 -4.39 15.80
N TYR A 38 0.70 -5.02 14.74
CA TYR A 38 -0.73 -5.35 14.63
C TYR A 38 -1.67 -4.16 14.88
N ARG A 39 -1.17 -2.95 14.59
CA ARG A 39 -1.89 -1.71 14.84
C ARG A 39 -3.16 -1.64 13.99
N THR A 40 -4.29 -1.21 14.56
CA THR A 40 -5.57 -1.18 13.83
C THR A 40 -5.52 -0.19 12.66
N TYR A 41 -6.23 -0.52 11.57
CA TYR A 41 -6.27 0.32 10.36
C TYR A 41 -6.81 1.73 10.62
N PHE A 42 -7.63 1.90 11.66
CA PHE A 42 -8.09 3.20 12.11
C PHE A 42 -6.93 4.09 12.57
N HIS A 43 -6.06 3.61 13.46
CA HIS A 43 -4.91 4.38 13.96
C HIS A 43 -3.88 4.66 12.85
N ILE A 44 -3.62 3.65 12.02
CA ILE A 44 -2.75 3.81 10.87
C ILE A 44 -3.33 4.86 9.91
N GLY A 45 -4.64 4.81 9.67
CA GLY A 45 -5.33 5.79 8.81
C GLY A 45 -5.22 7.22 9.32
N GLN A 46 -5.31 7.42 10.64
CA GLN A 46 -5.10 8.74 11.26
C GLN A 46 -3.68 9.27 11.03
N ASN A 47 -2.65 8.43 11.19
CA ASN A 47 -1.25 8.84 10.98
C ASN A 47 -0.97 9.32 9.54
N TYR A 48 -1.59 8.68 8.54
CA TYR A 48 -1.39 9.00 7.12
C TYR A 48 -2.54 9.80 6.49
N TRP A 49 -3.47 10.33 7.29
CA TRP A 49 -4.62 11.11 6.83
C TRP A 49 -5.47 10.39 5.76
N ILE A 50 -5.66 9.09 5.92
CA ILE A 50 -6.46 8.23 5.03
C ILE A 50 -7.59 7.54 5.78
N SER A 51 -8.67 7.24 5.07
CA SER A 51 -9.75 6.44 5.62
C SER A 51 -9.32 4.98 5.82
N GLU A 52 -9.95 4.33 6.79
CA GLU A 52 -9.72 2.91 7.10
C GLU A 52 -9.88 2.01 5.88
N SER A 53 -10.93 2.23 5.08
CA SER A 53 -11.17 1.46 3.85
C SER A 53 -10.05 1.67 2.81
N SER A 54 -9.45 2.87 2.76
CA SER A 54 -8.32 3.15 1.86
C SER A 54 -7.05 2.44 2.32
N ALA A 55 -6.81 2.42 3.63
CA ALA A 55 -5.76 1.67 4.29
C ALA A 55 -5.87 0.16 3.96
N TYR A 56 -7.06 -0.44 4.15
CA TYR A 56 -7.29 -1.85 3.86
C TYR A 56 -7.07 -2.21 2.38
N LYS A 57 -7.66 -1.45 1.45
CA LYS A 57 -7.49 -1.67 0.00
C LYS A 57 -6.01 -1.63 -0.41
N ARG A 58 -5.25 -0.74 0.20
CA ARG A 58 -3.81 -0.55 -0.05
C ARG A 58 -2.99 -1.71 0.49
N GLN A 59 -3.29 -2.20 1.68
CA GLN A 59 -2.61 -3.35 2.26
C GLN A 59 -2.84 -4.62 1.42
N ILE A 60 -4.08 -4.90 0.98
CA ILE A 60 -4.37 -5.99 0.02
C ILE A 60 -3.56 -5.81 -1.28
N ARG A 61 -3.53 -4.58 -1.81
CA ARG A 61 -2.81 -4.28 -3.05
C ARG A 61 -1.32 -4.58 -2.94
N ILE A 62 -0.67 -4.13 -1.86
CA ILE A 62 0.75 -4.36 -1.59
C ILE A 62 1.02 -5.85 -1.40
N SER A 63 0.18 -6.53 -0.61
CA SER A 63 0.30 -7.98 -0.39
C SER A 63 0.17 -8.77 -1.69
N GLY A 64 -0.81 -8.45 -2.54
CA GLY A 64 -0.98 -9.09 -3.85
C GLY A 64 0.24 -8.90 -4.76
N ASN A 65 0.80 -7.70 -4.80
CA ASN A 65 2.03 -7.42 -5.57
C ASN A 65 3.25 -8.19 -5.04
N MET A 66 3.30 -8.51 -3.75
CA MET A 66 4.36 -9.33 -3.15
C MET A 66 4.16 -10.83 -3.40
N LYS A 67 2.91 -11.29 -3.48
CA LYS A 67 2.57 -12.72 -3.57
C LYS A 67 2.53 -13.28 -5.00
N CYS A 68 2.29 -12.45 -6.03
CA CYS A 68 2.24 -12.89 -7.44
C CYS A 68 3.62 -13.24 -8.06
N ARG A 69 4.57 -13.76 -7.28
CA ARG A 69 5.92 -14.08 -7.77
C ARG A 69 6.46 -15.44 -7.31
N GLU A 70 5.56 -16.37 -7.00
CA GLU A 70 5.83 -17.80 -6.92
C GLU A 70 5.21 -18.49 -8.14
#